data_AF-A0A3B0P201-F1
#
_entry.id   AF-A0A3B0P201-F1
#
_cell.length_a   1.000
_cell.length_b   1.000
_cell.length_c   1.000
_cell.angle_alpha   90.00
_cell.angle_beta   90.00
_cell.angle_gamma   90.00
#
_symmetry.space_group_name_H-M   'P 1'
#
loop_
_entity.id
_entity.type
_entity.pdbx_description
1 polymer ?
#
loop_
_entity_poly.entity_id
_entity_poly.type
_entity_poly.pdbx_seq_one_letter_code
_entity_poly.pdbx_strand_id
1 'polypeptide(L)'
;MSFKTKDERKKSKSIEKKLKNKDNKMFDLEKINNLEDLKLAKNQFSNSKELLTLMQELKQADKEKKREIGKKIQDLKNKAEDFFEEARKKITNLEIEKQLQNEFIDFAIPVQRNDFIHPVNLVAMRFREWLLMNGYIELDYSEIENDKYNFENLNIPSSHPAREMQDSLYLNENELLRTHNTGISARALEKFANNEFSQFAIGKVYRNDEEDKTHTHQFTQLDLVSVGNVSFASLIYTIKEMLSYVFEQDIQIRLRPSYFPFTEPSVEIDIFFKNKW
;
A
#
# COMPACT_ATOMS: atom_id res chain seq x y z
N MET A 1 13.92 -18.16 41.23
CA MET A 1 14.18 -16.88 41.94
C MET A 1 12.87 -16.37 42.50
N SER A 2 12.76 -16.26 43.83
CA SER A 2 11.51 -15.93 44.53
C SER A 2 11.04 -14.52 44.18
N PHE A 3 9.88 -14.41 43.53
CA PHE A 3 9.24 -13.14 43.20
C PHE A 3 8.53 -12.60 44.44
N LYS A 4 9.10 -11.56 45.06
CA LYS A 4 8.44 -10.82 46.15
C LYS A 4 7.07 -10.29 45.70
N THR A 5 6.06 -10.53 46.53
CA THR A 5 4.66 -10.18 46.29
C THR A 5 4.47 -8.65 46.31
N LYS A 6 3.37 -8.15 45.72
CA LYS A 6 3.07 -6.71 45.60
C LYS A 6 3.10 -5.97 46.95
N ASP A 7 2.76 -6.64 48.05
CA ASP A 7 2.79 -6.06 49.40
C ASP A 7 4.21 -5.97 49.99
N GLU A 8 5.10 -6.90 49.66
CA GLU A 8 6.50 -6.84 50.10
C GLU A 8 7.27 -5.70 49.40
N ARG A 9 6.92 -5.38 48.15
CA ARG A 9 7.48 -4.22 47.41
C ARG A 9 6.92 -2.89 47.93
N LYS A 10 5.67 -2.85 48.40
CA LYS A 10 5.08 -1.66 49.05
C LYS A 10 5.70 -1.42 50.44
N LYS A 11 5.93 -2.48 51.22
CA LYS A 11 6.64 -2.38 52.51
C LYS A 11 8.10 -1.98 52.33
N SER A 12 8.84 -2.53 51.36
CA SER A 12 10.25 -2.15 51.14
C SER A 12 10.38 -0.68 50.68
N LYS A 13 9.52 -0.22 49.76
CA LYS A 13 9.47 1.19 49.36
C LYS A 13 9.05 2.12 50.49
N SER A 14 8.14 1.70 51.38
CA SER A 14 7.74 2.50 52.55
C SER A 14 8.85 2.60 53.60
N ILE A 15 9.65 1.54 53.79
CA ILE A 15 10.78 1.50 54.74
C ILE A 15 11.98 2.28 54.19
N GLU A 16 12.29 2.17 52.89
CA GLU A 16 13.30 2.99 52.22
C GLU A 16 12.94 4.49 52.24
N LYS A 17 11.64 4.81 52.09
CA LYS A 17 11.13 6.20 52.19
C LYS A 17 11.14 6.73 53.62
N LYS A 18 11.10 5.86 54.64
CA LYS A 18 11.21 6.25 56.06
C LYS A 18 12.67 6.41 56.54
N LEU A 19 13.63 5.73 55.92
CA LEU A 19 15.05 5.81 56.31
C LEU A 19 15.78 7.03 55.72
N LYS A 20 15.28 7.63 54.63
CA LYS A 20 15.85 8.89 54.07
C LYS A 20 15.35 10.18 54.75
N ASN A 21 14.37 10.10 55.65
CA ASN A 21 13.67 11.27 56.18
C ASN A 21 14.15 11.79 57.54
N LYS A 22 15.28 11.28 58.08
CA LYS A 22 15.69 11.63 59.46
C LYS A 22 16.70 12.76 59.61
N ASP A 23 17.35 13.23 58.55
CA ASP A 23 18.29 14.36 58.65
C ASP A 23 18.12 15.35 57.47
N ASN A 24 17.09 16.19 57.56
CA ASN A 24 16.98 17.58 57.07
C ASN A 24 15.54 17.93 56.71
N LYS A 25 14.89 18.76 57.55
CA LYS A 25 13.60 19.41 57.28
C LYS A 25 13.62 20.38 56.06
N MET A 26 14.72 20.45 55.32
CA MET A 26 15.02 21.52 54.37
C MET A 26 14.76 21.13 52.90
N PHE A 27 14.63 19.84 52.58
CA PHE A 27 14.55 19.33 51.22
C PHE A 27 13.44 18.28 51.09
N ASP A 28 12.25 18.70 50.64
CA ASP A 28 11.09 17.85 50.45
C ASP A 28 10.63 17.87 48.98
N LEU A 29 10.94 16.80 48.25
CA LEU A 29 10.59 16.66 46.83
C LEU A 29 9.09 16.56 46.58
N GLU A 30 8.28 16.18 47.57
CA GLU A 30 6.84 16.00 47.39
C GLU A 30 6.10 17.33 47.27
N LYS A 31 6.69 18.41 47.79
CA LYS A 31 6.12 19.76 47.76
C LYS A 31 6.40 20.54 46.48
N ILE A 32 7.32 20.06 45.64
CA ILE A 32 7.69 20.73 44.39
C ILE A 32 7.00 20.03 43.22
N ASN A 33 5.94 20.64 42.70
CA ASN A 33 5.14 20.08 41.61
C ASN A 33 5.10 20.98 40.38
N ASN A 34 5.54 22.23 40.49
CA ASN A 34 5.65 23.17 39.38
C ASN A 34 6.89 24.07 39.50
N LEU A 35 7.16 24.88 38.46
CA LEU A 35 8.30 25.80 38.41
C LEU A 35 8.25 26.90 39.50
N GLU A 36 7.06 27.30 39.96
CA GLU A 36 6.90 28.28 41.04
C GLU A 36 7.32 27.68 42.39
N ASP A 37 6.93 26.43 42.67
CA ASP A 37 7.33 25.71 43.88
C ASP A 37 8.86 25.56 43.95
N LEU A 38 9.50 25.28 42.81
CA LEU A 38 10.97 25.19 42.71
C LEU A 38 11.64 26.55 42.99
N LYS A 39 11.07 27.64 42.46
CA LYS A 39 11.56 29.01 42.73
C LYS A 39 11.40 29.36 44.21
N LEU A 40 10.27 29.02 44.82
CA LEU A 40 10.01 29.24 46.24
C LEU A 40 10.96 28.43 47.12
N ALA A 41 11.23 27.16 46.77
CA ALA A 41 12.19 26.32 47.48
C ALA A 41 13.63 26.86 47.38
N LYS A 42 14.06 27.34 46.20
CA LYS A 42 15.37 28.01 46.02
C LYS A 42 15.49 29.27 46.86
N ASN A 43 14.42 30.06 46.94
CA ASN A 43 14.36 31.28 47.74
C ASN A 43 14.40 30.96 49.26
N GLN A 44 13.65 29.94 49.71
CA GLN A 44 13.67 29.46 51.09
C GLN A 44 15.04 28.92 51.52
N PHE A 45 15.74 28.20 50.63
CA PHE A 45 17.11 27.75 50.88
C PHE A 45 18.08 28.93 51.04
N SER A 46 17.99 29.92 50.15
CA SER A 46 18.84 31.12 50.17
C SER A 46 18.67 31.94 51.45
N ASN A 47 17.46 31.97 52.00
CA ASN A 47 17.10 32.65 53.25
C ASN A 47 17.07 31.74 54.48
N SER A 48 17.60 30.51 54.37
CA SER A 48 17.59 29.57 55.48
C SER A 48 18.46 30.07 56.64
N LYS A 49 17.93 29.96 57.86
CA LYS A 49 18.68 30.35 59.06
C LYS A 49 20.02 29.64 59.14
N GLU A 50 20.08 28.36 58.76
CA GLU A 50 21.28 27.52 58.75
C GLU A 50 22.37 28.03 57.78
N LEU A 51 22.00 28.46 56.57
CA LEU A 51 22.96 29.05 55.62
C LEU A 51 23.42 30.43 56.09
N LEU A 52 22.49 31.26 56.58
CA LEU A 52 22.79 32.61 57.05
C LEU A 52 23.68 32.63 58.29
N THR A 53 23.48 31.71 59.25
CA THR A 53 24.35 31.56 60.43
C THR A 53 25.74 31.11 60.03
N LEU A 54 25.88 30.12 59.15
CA LEU A 54 27.18 29.67 58.65
C LEU A 54 27.92 30.78 57.88
N MET A 55 27.21 31.60 57.10
CA MET A 55 27.78 32.76 56.42
C MET A 55 28.22 33.88 57.38
N GLN A 56 27.53 34.07 58.51
CA GLN A 56 27.92 35.01 59.56
C GLN A 56 29.13 34.50 60.36
N GLU A 57 29.16 33.22 60.72
CA GLU A 57 30.28 32.57 61.40
C GLU A 57 31.55 32.59 60.54
N LEU A 58 31.43 32.43 59.22
CA LEU A 58 32.55 32.56 58.28
C LEU A 58 33.20 33.96 58.32
N LYS A 59 32.42 35.02 58.56
CA LYS A 59 32.94 36.40 58.66
C LYS A 59 33.74 36.63 59.95
N GLN A 60 33.43 35.89 61.02
CA GLN A 60 34.00 36.07 62.36
C GLN A 60 35.10 35.05 62.73
N ALA A 61 35.27 33.98 61.96
CA ALA A 61 36.18 32.88 62.30
C ALA A 61 37.68 33.16 62.05
N ASP A 62 38.57 32.50 62.79
CA ASP A 62 40.02 32.50 62.56
C ASP A 62 40.44 31.67 61.33
N LYS A 63 41.70 31.85 60.87
CA LYS A 63 42.23 31.30 59.60
C LYS A 63 42.03 29.78 59.43
N GLU A 64 42.11 29.01 60.51
CA GLU A 64 41.89 27.55 60.49
C GLU A 64 40.39 27.18 60.45
N LYS A 65 39.56 27.83 61.26
CA LYS A 65 38.11 27.59 61.33
C LYS A 65 37.36 28.08 60.06
N LYS A 66 37.88 29.09 59.37
CA LYS A 66 37.36 29.55 58.07
C LYS A 66 37.36 28.44 57.02
N ARG A 67 38.36 27.56 57.02
CA ARG A 67 38.47 26.46 56.06
C ARG A 67 37.38 25.40 56.29
N GLU A 68 37.11 25.05 57.54
CA GLU A 68 36.07 24.08 57.89
C GLU A 68 34.65 24.60 57.64
N ILE A 69 34.37 25.85 58.02
CA ILE A 69 33.06 26.48 57.80
C ILE A 69 32.81 26.67 56.29
N GLY A 70 33.83 27.08 55.53
CA GLY A 70 33.75 27.17 54.07
C GLY A 70 33.41 25.84 53.40
N LYS A 71 34.01 24.73 53.88
CA LYS A 71 33.69 23.39 53.40
C LYS A 71 32.23 23.00 53.72
N LYS A 72 31.75 23.27 54.93
CA LYS A 72 30.34 23.01 55.31
C LYS A 72 29.34 23.80 54.46
N ILE A 73 29.64 25.06 54.14
CA ILE A 73 28.80 25.87 53.25
C ILE A 73 28.78 25.28 51.84
N GLN A 74 29.94 24.86 51.32
CA GLN A 74 30.02 24.24 49.99
C GLN A 74 29.25 22.92 49.95
N ASP A 75 29.39 22.08 50.96
CA ASP A 75 28.67 20.79 51.05
C ASP A 75 27.15 21.00 51.12
N LEU A 76 26.68 22.01 51.87
CA LEU A 76 25.26 22.35 51.91
C LEU A 76 24.74 22.90 50.59
N LYS A 77 25.52 23.75 49.90
CA LYS A 77 25.16 24.25 48.56
C LYS A 77 25.08 23.12 47.54
N ASN A 78 26.07 22.23 47.51
CA ASN A 78 26.09 21.09 46.60
C ASN A 78 24.87 20.18 46.82
N LYS A 79 24.54 19.86 48.09
CA LYS A 79 23.33 19.08 48.42
C LYS A 79 22.04 19.76 47.96
N ALA A 80 21.96 21.09 48.06
CA ALA A 80 20.81 21.85 47.60
C ALA A 80 20.70 21.86 46.08
N GLU A 81 21.83 22.04 45.39
CA GLU A 81 21.93 22.00 43.94
C GLU A 81 21.49 20.64 43.39
N ASP A 82 21.99 19.55 43.97
CA ASP A 82 21.60 18.18 43.65
C ASP A 82 20.08 17.97 43.82
N PHE A 83 19.51 18.46 44.92
CA PHE A 83 18.08 18.40 45.18
C PHE A 83 17.27 19.22 44.16
N PHE A 84 17.72 20.43 43.81
CA PHE A 84 17.02 21.28 42.86
C PHE A 84 17.07 20.71 41.44
N GLU A 85 18.17 20.05 41.06
CA GLU A 85 18.27 19.32 39.80
C GLU A 85 17.34 18.10 39.78
N GLU A 86 17.23 17.35 40.88
CA GLU A 86 16.27 16.25 41.01
C GLU A 86 14.81 16.75 40.92
N ALA A 87 14.49 17.86 41.59
CA ALA A 87 13.18 18.49 41.54
C ALA A 87 12.84 19.02 40.14
N ARG A 88 13.83 19.59 39.43
CA ARG A 88 13.67 20.05 38.04
C ARG A 88 13.35 18.88 37.11
N LYS A 89 14.10 17.76 37.22
CA LYS A 89 13.82 16.54 36.45
C LYS A 89 12.42 16.01 36.71
N LYS A 90 11.95 16.02 37.96
CA LYS A 90 10.58 15.63 38.32
C LYS A 90 9.55 16.49 37.60
N ILE A 91 9.69 17.82 37.63
CA ILE A 91 8.77 18.75 36.95
C ILE A 91 8.74 18.48 35.44
N THR A 92 9.92 18.34 34.80
CA THR A 92 10.00 18.06 33.37
C THR A 92 9.31 16.74 33.00
N ASN A 93 9.47 15.69 33.82
CA ASN A 93 8.78 14.42 33.60
C ASN A 93 7.26 14.56 33.76
N LEU A 94 6.79 15.34 34.75
CA LEU A 94 5.35 15.62 34.92
C LEU A 94 4.77 16.38 33.72
N GLU A 95 5.52 17.32 33.14
CA GLU A 95 5.11 18.05 31.94
C GLU A 95 5.03 17.12 30.72
N ILE A 96 6.03 16.26 30.53
CA ILE A 96 6.05 15.24 29.45
C ILE A 96 4.88 14.27 29.60
N GLU A 97 4.63 13.74 30.80
CA GLU A 97 3.50 12.84 31.06
C GLU A 97 2.15 13.52 30.76
N LYS A 98 2.02 14.80 31.10
CA LYS A 98 0.82 15.59 30.80
C LYS A 98 0.63 15.80 29.29
N GLN A 99 1.72 16.04 28.55
CA GLN A 99 1.67 16.12 27.08
C GLN A 99 1.28 14.78 26.45
N LEU A 100 1.92 13.69 26.89
CA LEU A 100 1.61 12.33 26.41
C LEU A 100 0.16 11.90 26.70
N GLN A 101 -0.42 12.31 27.84
CA GLN A 101 -1.83 12.05 28.14
C GLN A 101 -2.80 12.85 27.26
N ASN A 102 -2.39 14.04 26.81
CA ASN A 102 -3.21 14.90 25.94
C ASN A 102 -3.07 14.52 24.45
N GLU A 103 -1.97 13.88 24.06
CA GLU A 103 -1.69 13.44 22.69
C GLU A 103 -2.07 11.97 22.52
N PHE A 104 -3.37 11.68 22.42
CA PHE A 104 -3.84 10.36 22.00
C PHE A 104 -3.98 10.32 20.47
N ILE A 105 -3.15 9.51 19.81
CA ILE A 105 -3.28 9.19 18.39
C ILE A 105 -3.79 7.76 18.28
N ASP A 106 -4.97 7.59 17.69
CA ASP A 106 -5.53 6.27 17.42
C ASP A 106 -4.91 5.68 16.15
N PHE A 107 -3.96 4.77 16.32
CA PHE A 107 -3.32 4.04 15.21
C PHE A 107 -4.26 2.99 14.57
N ALA A 108 -5.43 2.74 15.14
CA ALA A 108 -6.43 1.83 14.58
C ALA A 108 -7.36 2.51 13.57
N ILE A 109 -7.23 3.83 13.35
CA ILE A 109 -7.99 4.53 12.31
C ILE A 109 -7.62 3.94 10.93
N PRO A 110 -8.57 3.32 10.22
CA PRO A 110 -8.28 2.71 8.94
C PRO A 110 -7.97 3.81 7.91
N VAL A 111 -6.84 3.67 7.23
CA VAL A 111 -6.52 4.48 6.06
C VAL A 111 -7.32 3.95 4.88
N GLN A 112 -8.29 4.72 4.39
CA GLN A 112 -8.96 4.38 3.13
C GLN A 112 -7.99 4.59 1.96
N ARG A 113 -7.72 3.51 1.22
CA ARG A 113 -7.11 3.57 -0.12
C ARG A 113 -8.19 3.19 -1.13
N ASN A 114 -8.37 4.05 -2.13
CA ASN A 114 -9.40 3.89 -3.17
C ASN A 114 -8.76 3.53 -4.52
N ASP A 115 -7.79 2.62 -4.52
CA ASP A 115 -7.17 2.15 -5.74
C ASP A 115 -7.99 0.98 -6.29
N PHE A 116 -8.68 1.21 -7.41
CA PHE A 116 -9.48 0.19 -8.08
C PHE A 116 -9.02 0.00 -9.52
N ILE A 117 -8.92 -1.26 -9.93
CA ILE A 117 -8.69 -1.64 -11.33
C ILE A 117 -10.06 -1.90 -11.96
N HIS A 118 -10.29 -1.36 -13.15
CA HIS A 118 -11.52 -1.61 -13.90
C HIS A 118 -11.70 -3.12 -14.16
N PRO A 119 -12.91 -3.71 -13.98
CA PRO A 119 -13.11 -5.16 -14.11
C PRO A 119 -12.64 -5.75 -15.44
N VAL A 120 -12.84 -5.04 -16.55
CA VAL A 120 -12.35 -5.46 -17.87
C VAL A 120 -10.83 -5.58 -17.88
N ASN A 121 -10.12 -4.65 -17.22
CA ASN A 121 -8.67 -4.69 -17.13
C ASN A 121 -8.20 -5.85 -16.24
N LEU A 122 -8.93 -6.14 -15.15
CA LEU A 122 -8.62 -7.29 -14.29
C LEU A 122 -8.70 -8.61 -15.07
N VAL A 123 -9.76 -8.80 -15.86
CA VAL A 123 -9.94 -9.99 -16.70
C VAL A 123 -8.89 -10.03 -17.82
N ALA A 124 -8.65 -8.92 -18.50
CA ALA A 124 -7.62 -8.81 -19.53
C ALA A 124 -6.22 -9.14 -18.99
N MET A 125 -5.89 -8.72 -17.77
CA MET A 125 -4.63 -9.07 -17.10
C MET A 125 -4.51 -10.58 -16.87
N ARG A 126 -5.59 -11.28 -16.49
CA ARG A 126 -5.57 -12.74 -16.30
C ARG A 126 -5.37 -13.49 -17.62
N PHE A 127 -6.02 -13.06 -18.69
CA PHE A 127 -5.77 -13.62 -20.03
C PHE A 127 -4.33 -13.40 -20.47
N ARG A 128 -3.82 -12.17 -20.31
CA ARG A 128 -2.44 -11.80 -20.64
C ARG A 128 -1.43 -12.66 -19.88
N GLU A 129 -1.62 -12.83 -18.58
CA GLU A 129 -0.75 -13.65 -17.74
C GLU A 129 -0.67 -15.09 -18.26
N TRP A 130 -1.82 -15.73 -18.49
CA TRP A 130 -1.85 -17.10 -19.02
C TRP A 130 -1.16 -17.22 -20.37
N LEU A 131 -1.44 -16.31 -21.30
CA LEU A 131 -0.88 -16.34 -22.65
C LEU A 131 0.64 -16.16 -22.63
N LEU A 132 1.15 -15.21 -21.85
CA LEU A 132 2.59 -14.99 -21.68
C LEU A 132 3.28 -16.21 -21.05
N MET A 133 2.68 -16.82 -20.03
CA MET A 133 3.20 -18.05 -19.41
C MET A 133 3.24 -19.24 -20.37
N ASN A 134 2.35 -19.26 -21.37
CA ASN A 134 2.27 -20.32 -22.39
C ASN A 134 3.02 -19.95 -23.68
N GLY A 135 3.91 -18.96 -23.64
CA GLY A 135 4.83 -18.65 -24.75
C GLY A 135 4.22 -17.83 -25.88
N TYR A 136 3.05 -17.24 -25.68
CA TYR A 136 2.52 -16.25 -26.63
C TYR A 136 3.17 -14.89 -26.40
N ILE A 137 3.38 -14.15 -27.49
CA ILE A 137 3.84 -12.76 -27.44
C ILE A 137 2.68 -11.77 -27.63
N GLU A 138 2.63 -10.72 -26.83
CA GLU A 138 1.64 -9.65 -27.01
C GLU A 138 2.07 -8.72 -28.14
N LEU A 139 1.17 -8.45 -29.08
CA LEU A 139 1.35 -7.44 -30.12
C LEU A 139 0.31 -6.34 -29.95
N ASP A 140 0.76 -5.09 -30.08
CA ASP A 140 -0.09 -3.92 -30.03
C ASP A 140 0.06 -3.11 -31.32
N TYR A 141 -1.04 -2.51 -31.75
CA TYR A 141 -1.13 -1.71 -32.97
C TYR A 141 -2.23 -0.66 -32.85
N SER A 142 -2.21 0.31 -33.77
CA SER A 142 -3.19 1.40 -33.84
C SER A 142 -4.64 0.88 -33.81
N GLU A 143 -5.51 1.62 -33.12
CA GLU A 143 -6.96 1.41 -33.13
C GLU A 143 -7.59 1.88 -34.45
N ILE A 144 -6.95 2.84 -35.14
CA ILE A 144 -7.24 3.19 -36.53
C ILE A 144 -6.52 2.19 -37.42
N GLU A 145 -7.28 1.48 -38.25
CA GLU A 145 -6.78 0.43 -39.12
C GLU A 145 -7.17 0.70 -40.58
N ASN A 146 -6.40 0.16 -41.51
CA ASN A 146 -6.71 0.21 -42.92
C ASN A 146 -7.69 -0.92 -43.29
N ASP A 147 -8.64 -0.62 -44.17
CA ASP A 147 -9.62 -1.57 -44.70
C ASP A 147 -8.97 -2.88 -45.20
N LYS A 148 -7.79 -2.79 -45.83
CA LYS A 148 -7.02 -3.95 -46.27
C LYS A 148 -6.71 -4.93 -45.13
N TYR A 149 -6.25 -4.43 -43.98
CA TYR A 149 -5.87 -5.28 -42.84
C TYR A 149 -7.06 -5.66 -41.98
N ASN A 150 -8.07 -4.79 -41.88
CA ASN A 150 -9.29 -5.09 -41.14
C ASN A 150 -10.20 -6.07 -41.91
N PHE A 151 -10.10 -6.15 -43.24
CA PHE A 151 -11.04 -6.96 -44.03
C PHE A 151 -10.41 -7.76 -45.17
N GLU A 152 -9.78 -7.11 -46.15
CA GLU A 152 -9.35 -7.74 -47.40
C GLU A 152 -8.40 -8.92 -47.15
N ASN A 153 -7.36 -8.71 -46.34
CA ASN A 153 -6.39 -9.73 -45.95
C ASN A 153 -7.00 -10.86 -45.09
N LEU A 154 -8.20 -10.66 -44.56
CA LEU A 154 -8.96 -11.65 -43.80
C LEU A 154 -10.03 -12.33 -44.66
N ASN A 155 -9.89 -12.27 -45.99
CA ASN A 155 -10.80 -12.89 -46.94
C ASN A 155 -12.25 -12.36 -46.82
N ILE A 156 -12.41 -11.10 -46.37
CA ILE A 156 -13.71 -10.44 -46.26
C ILE A 156 -13.90 -9.56 -47.51
N PRO A 157 -14.73 -9.99 -48.49
CA PRO A 157 -14.91 -9.27 -49.75
C PRO A 157 -15.64 -7.94 -49.54
N SER A 158 -15.47 -6.99 -50.46
CA SER A 158 -16.10 -5.66 -50.39
C SER A 158 -17.63 -5.70 -50.34
N SER A 159 -18.25 -6.77 -50.81
CA SER A 159 -19.70 -7.00 -50.75
C SER A 159 -20.19 -7.59 -49.43
N HIS A 160 -19.29 -7.81 -48.45
CA HIS A 160 -19.67 -8.42 -47.17
C HIS A 160 -20.34 -7.38 -46.25
N PRO A 161 -21.47 -7.70 -45.57
CA PRO A 161 -22.19 -6.75 -44.73
C PRO A 161 -21.30 -6.03 -43.68
N ALA A 162 -20.39 -6.77 -43.04
CA ALA A 162 -19.45 -6.20 -42.07
C ALA A 162 -18.56 -5.04 -42.60
N ARG A 163 -18.41 -4.89 -43.93
CA ARG A 163 -17.67 -3.79 -44.57
C ARG A 163 -18.56 -2.61 -44.95
N GLU A 164 -19.88 -2.75 -44.81
CA GLU A 164 -20.80 -1.67 -45.07
C GLU A 164 -20.59 -0.55 -44.05
N MET A 165 -20.73 0.70 -44.49
CA MET A 165 -20.58 1.88 -43.63
C MET A 165 -21.57 1.92 -42.46
N GLN A 166 -22.65 1.12 -42.52
CA GLN A 166 -23.61 0.99 -41.43
C GLN A 166 -23.12 0.12 -40.29
N ASP A 167 -22.16 -0.79 -40.53
CA ASP A 167 -21.64 -1.73 -39.51
C ASP A 167 -20.26 -1.28 -38.97
N SER A 168 -19.49 -0.54 -39.77
CA SER A 168 -18.12 -0.13 -39.47
C SER A 168 -17.94 1.40 -39.44
N LEU A 169 -17.16 1.88 -38.46
CA LEU A 169 -16.91 3.31 -38.26
C LEU A 169 -15.72 3.81 -39.12
N TYR A 170 -16.01 4.16 -40.37
CA TYR A 170 -15.04 4.72 -41.32
C TYR A 170 -14.69 6.18 -40.99
N LEU A 171 -13.40 6.52 -41.06
CA LEU A 171 -12.87 7.89 -40.96
C LEU A 171 -12.73 8.54 -42.35
N ASN A 172 -12.42 7.72 -43.35
CA ASN A 172 -12.35 8.07 -44.77
C ASN A 172 -12.53 6.81 -45.62
N GLU A 173 -12.29 6.88 -46.93
CA GLU A 173 -12.51 5.76 -47.87
C GLU A 173 -11.70 4.49 -47.55
N ASN A 174 -10.55 4.61 -46.85
CA ASN A 174 -9.62 3.48 -46.64
C ASN A 174 -9.27 3.21 -45.17
N GLU A 175 -9.63 4.11 -44.25
CA GLU A 175 -9.31 4.01 -42.83
C GLU A 175 -10.57 3.99 -41.98
N LEU A 176 -10.57 3.14 -40.97
CA LEU A 176 -11.67 2.95 -40.03
C LEU A 176 -11.14 2.70 -38.62
N LEU A 177 -12.02 2.80 -37.63
CA LEU A 177 -11.75 2.21 -36.33
C LEU A 177 -11.89 0.68 -36.44
N ARG A 178 -10.88 -0.06 -36.00
CA ARG A 178 -10.83 -1.53 -36.17
C ARG A 178 -12.02 -2.22 -35.51
N THR A 179 -12.62 -3.18 -36.22
CA THR A 179 -13.79 -3.93 -35.73
C THR A 179 -13.42 -5.16 -34.89
N HIS A 180 -12.16 -5.57 -34.98
CA HIS A 180 -11.55 -6.69 -34.27
C HIS A 180 -10.02 -6.53 -34.27
N ASN A 181 -9.31 -7.23 -33.37
CA ASN A 181 -7.85 -7.16 -33.32
C ASN A 181 -7.16 -8.05 -34.39
N THR A 182 -7.92 -8.73 -35.24
CA THR A 182 -7.40 -9.72 -36.20
C THR A 182 -6.50 -9.10 -37.26
N GLY A 183 -6.62 -7.79 -37.54
CA GLY A 183 -5.69 -7.07 -38.40
C GLY A 183 -4.24 -7.08 -37.87
N ILE A 184 -4.07 -7.12 -36.54
CA ILE A 184 -2.76 -7.28 -35.89
C ILE A 184 -2.20 -8.67 -36.22
N SER A 185 -3.04 -9.71 -36.16
CA SER A 185 -2.67 -11.08 -36.54
C SER A 185 -2.25 -11.16 -38.02
N ALA A 186 -2.98 -10.50 -38.93
CA ALA A 186 -2.62 -10.46 -40.34
C ALA A 186 -1.25 -9.81 -40.57
N ARG A 187 -0.97 -8.68 -39.89
CA ARG A 187 0.34 -8.01 -39.93
C ARG A 187 1.45 -8.90 -39.36
N ALA A 188 1.17 -9.62 -38.28
CA ALA A 188 2.12 -10.55 -37.68
C ALA A 188 2.45 -11.71 -38.63
N LEU A 189 1.45 -12.30 -39.27
CA LEU A 189 1.60 -13.36 -40.26
C LEU A 189 2.44 -12.91 -41.46
N GLU A 190 2.24 -11.68 -41.95
CA GLU A 190 3.07 -11.09 -43.01
C GLU A 190 4.51 -10.86 -42.54
N LYS A 191 4.69 -10.24 -41.37
CA LYS A 191 6.00 -9.88 -40.81
C LYS A 191 6.86 -11.11 -40.49
N PHE A 192 6.25 -12.15 -39.94
CA PHE A 192 6.92 -13.37 -39.50
C PHE A 192 6.72 -14.52 -40.49
N ALA A 193 6.44 -14.22 -41.76
CA ALA A 193 6.20 -15.22 -42.80
C ALA A 193 7.25 -16.34 -42.77
N ASN A 194 6.79 -17.59 -42.89
CA ASN A 194 7.59 -18.82 -42.83
C ASN A 194 8.25 -19.13 -41.47
N ASN A 195 7.87 -18.46 -40.39
CA ASN A 195 8.31 -18.79 -39.03
C ASN A 195 7.15 -19.35 -38.19
N GLU A 196 7.49 -20.22 -37.24
CA GLU A 196 6.55 -20.63 -36.19
C GLU A 196 6.50 -19.56 -35.10
N PHE A 197 5.31 -19.15 -34.70
CA PHE A 197 5.11 -18.20 -33.62
C PHE A 197 3.70 -18.31 -33.03
N SER A 198 3.55 -17.86 -31.79
CA SER A 198 2.25 -17.69 -31.14
C SER A 198 2.14 -16.27 -30.62
N GLN A 199 1.09 -15.56 -30.98
CA GLN A 199 0.89 -14.17 -30.58
C GLN A 199 -0.55 -13.93 -30.15
N PHE A 200 -0.77 -12.85 -29.40
CA PHE A 200 -2.09 -12.36 -29.08
C PHE A 200 -2.12 -10.84 -29.04
N ALA A 201 -3.32 -10.28 -29.14
CA ALA A 201 -3.60 -8.87 -29.00
C ALA A 201 -4.83 -8.67 -28.12
N ILE A 202 -4.70 -7.85 -27.07
CA ILE A 202 -5.83 -7.40 -26.26
C ILE A 202 -5.97 -5.89 -26.41
N GLY A 203 -7.10 -5.45 -26.93
CA GLY A 203 -7.27 -4.05 -27.24
C GLY A 203 -8.71 -3.66 -27.52
N LYS A 204 -8.94 -2.35 -27.58
CA LYS A 204 -10.24 -1.79 -27.94
C LYS A 204 -10.55 -2.05 -29.40
N VAL A 205 -11.81 -2.34 -29.66
CA VAL A 205 -12.40 -2.52 -30.99
C VAL A 205 -13.74 -1.81 -31.03
N TYR A 206 -14.19 -1.49 -32.23
CA TYR A 206 -15.30 -0.58 -32.44
C TYR A 206 -16.31 -1.16 -33.42
N ARG A 207 -17.60 -1.02 -33.11
CA ARG A 207 -18.70 -1.43 -33.98
C ARG A 207 -19.79 -0.38 -33.96
N ASN A 208 -20.48 -0.19 -35.08
CA ASN A 208 -21.60 0.74 -35.15
C ASN A 208 -22.91 0.09 -34.66
N ASP A 209 -22.85 -0.54 -33.48
CA ASP A 209 -24.00 -1.19 -32.86
C ASP A 209 -24.85 -0.15 -32.10
N GLU A 210 -26.17 -0.32 -32.10
CA GLU A 210 -27.07 0.47 -31.24
C GLU A 210 -26.78 0.17 -29.77
N GLU A 211 -26.59 1.21 -28.96
CA GLU A 211 -26.24 1.05 -27.55
C GLU A 211 -27.42 0.51 -26.74
N ASP A 212 -27.26 -0.68 -26.17
CA ASP A 212 -28.27 -1.36 -25.39
C ASP A 212 -27.66 -2.08 -24.16
N LYS A 213 -28.38 -3.04 -23.57
CA LYS A 213 -27.90 -3.77 -22.38
C LYS A 213 -26.72 -4.70 -22.64
N THR A 214 -26.48 -5.07 -23.89
CA THR A 214 -25.51 -6.08 -24.33
C THR A 214 -24.54 -5.57 -25.40
N HIS A 215 -24.83 -4.44 -26.03
CA HIS A 215 -24.05 -3.84 -27.10
C HIS A 215 -23.54 -2.47 -26.73
N THR A 216 -22.29 -2.20 -27.09
CA THR A 216 -21.64 -0.89 -26.95
C THR A 216 -20.74 -0.67 -28.16
N HIS A 217 -20.62 0.59 -28.58
CA HIS A 217 -19.82 0.96 -29.75
C HIS A 217 -18.31 0.71 -29.55
N GLN A 218 -17.84 0.58 -28.30
CA GLN A 218 -16.45 0.31 -27.97
C GLN A 218 -16.33 -0.76 -26.88
N PHE A 219 -15.71 -1.88 -27.20
CA PHE A 219 -15.42 -2.96 -26.24
C PHE A 219 -13.99 -3.47 -26.38
N THR A 220 -13.55 -4.32 -25.44
CA THR A 220 -12.21 -4.93 -25.46
C THR A 220 -12.31 -6.35 -25.99
N GLN A 221 -11.49 -6.66 -26.99
CA GLN A 221 -11.41 -7.99 -27.59
C GLN A 221 -10.02 -8.58 -27.36
N LEU A 222 -9.96 -9.91 -27.22
CA LEU A 222 -8.73 -10.69 -27.24
C LEU A 222 -8.72 -11.52 -28.52
N ASP A 223 -7.68 -11.36 -29.33
CA ASP A 223 -7.40 -12.21 -30.48
C ASP A 223 -6.08 -12.93 -30.24
N LEU A 224 -5.96 -14.16 -30.73
CA LEU A 224 -4.72 -14.92 -30.69
C LEU A 224 -4.54 -15.75 -31.97
N VAL A 225 -3.28 -15.97 -32.35
CA VAL A 225 -2.93 -16.84 -33.47
C VAL A 225 -1.70 -17.65 -33.09
N SER A 226 -1.68 -18.92 -33.49
CA SER A 226 -0.52 -19.80 -33.36
C SER A 226 -0.25 -20.46 -34.72
N VAL A 227 1.00 -20.40 -35.15
CA VAL A 227 1.49 -20.90 -36.45
C VAL A 227 2.62 -21.87 -36.21
N GLY A 228 2.58 -23.02 -36.87
CA GLY A 228 3.56 -24.10 -36.76
C GLY A 228 2.87 -25.44 -36.70
N ASN A 229 3.45 -26.39 -35.96
CA ASN A 229 2.85 -27.70 -35.75
C ASN A 229 1.69 -27.66 -34.73
N VAL A 230 0.55 -27.10 -35.14
CA VAL A 230 -0.68 -26.98 -34.35
C VAL A 230 -1.85 -27.69 -35.03
N SER A 231 -2.83 -28.13 -34.25
CA SER A 231 -4.02 -28.82 -34.74
C SER A 231 -5.29 -28.24 -34.14
N PHE A 232 -6.45 -28.63 -34.69
CA PHE A 232 -7.75 -28.26 -34.11
C PHE A 232 -7.90 -28.78 -32.66
N ALA A 233 -7.34 -29.95 -32.34
CA ALA A 233 -7.31 -30.45 -30.97
C ALA A 233 -6.45 -29.55 -30.05
N SER A 234 -5.34 -29.02 -30.55
CA SER A 234 -4.49 -28.05 -29.85
C SER A 234 -5.24 -26.75 -29.56
N LEU A 235 -6.05 -26.26 -30.50
CA LEU A 235 -6.90 -25.08 -30.31
C LEU A 235 -7.93 -25.31 -29.20
N ILE A 236 -8.66 -26.44 -29.23
CA ILE A 236 -9.66 -26.79 -28.22
C ILE A 236 -9.02 -26.85 -26.83
N TYR A 237 -7.88 -27.53 -26.72
CA TYR A 237 -7.14 -27.65 -25.47
C TYR A 237 -6.70 -26.27 -24.95
N THR A 238 -6.09 -25.45 -25.83
CA THR A 238 -5.63 -24.10 -25.49
C THR A 238 -6.77 -23.25 -24.93
N ILE A 239 -7.92 -23.23 -25.61
CA ILE A 239 -9.07 -22.43 -25.18
C ILE A 239 -9.64 -22.96 -23.86
N LYS A 240 -9.78 -24.28 -23.72
CA LYS A 240 -10.28 -24.88 -22.46
C LYS A 240 -9.37 -24.51 -21.29
N GLU A 241 -8.07 -24.72 -21.40
CA GLU A 241 -7.13 -24.46 -20.31
C GLU A 241 -7.00 -22.97 -20.00
N MET A 242 -6.98 -22.10 -21.02
CA MET A 242 -6.95 -20.65 -20.84
C MET A 242 -8.16 -20.17 -20.05
N LEU A 243 -9.35 -20.57 -20.46
CA LEU A 243 -10.56 -20.16 -19.79
C LEU A 243 -10.68 -20.79 -18.39
N SER A 244 -10.29 -22.06 -18.21
CA SER A 244 -10.23 -22.70 -16.89
C SER A 244 -9.31 -21.94 -15.92
N TYR A 245 -8.17 -21.44 -16.41
CA TYR A 245 -7.27 -20.60 -15.63
C TYR A 245 -7.91 -19.26 -15.25
N VAL A 246 -8.52 -18.56 -16.21
CA VAL A 246 -9.14 -17.24 -15.98
C VAL A 246 -10.34 -17.32 -15.05
N PHE A 247 -11.17 -18.36 -15.18
CA PHE A 247 -12.32 -18.59 -14.31
C PHE A 247 -11.98 -19.32 -13.00
N GLU A 248 -10.73 -19.75 -12.83
CA GLU A 248 -10.25 -20.50 -11.65
C GLU A 248 -11.08 -21.76 -11.35
N GLN A 249 -11.58 -22.43 -12.39
CA GLN A 249 -12.40 -23.65 -12.30
C GLN A 249 -12.26 -24.50 -13.57
N ASP A 250 -12.46 -25.82 -13.48
CA ASP A 250 -12.52 -26.67 -14.68
C ASP A 250 -13.81 -26.37 -15.45
N ILE A 251 -13.68 -25.70 -16.59
CA ILE A 251 -14.83 -25.31 -17.41
C ILE A 251 -15.24 -26.43 -18.37
N GLN A 252 -16.54 -26.49 -18.66
CA GLN A 252 -17.06 -27.27 -19.76
C GLN A 252 -17.33 -26.35 -20.94
N ILE A 253 -16.83 -26.75 -22.11
CA ILE A 253 -17.01 -26.02 -23.36
C ILE A 253 -17.83 -26.84 -24.35
N ARG A 254 -18.63 -26.16 -25.16
CA ARG A 254 -19.35 -26.72 -26.31
C ARG A 254 -18.91 -26.00 -27.56
N LEU A 255 -18.48 -26.76 -28.57
CA LEU A 255 -18.19 -26.24 -29.89
C LEU A 255 -19.44 -26.29 -30.75
N ARG A 256 -19.81 -25.16 -31.36
CA ARG A 256 -20.86 -25.07 -32.37
C ARG A 256 -20.23 -24.72 -33.72
N PRO A 257 -20.55 -25.42 -34.81
CA PRO A 257 -20.16 -24.98 -36.14
C PRO A 257 -20.62 -23.54 -36.38
N SER A 258 -19.72 -22.71 -36.91
CA SER A 258 -20.02 -21.34 -37.31
C SER A 258 -19.33 -21.06 -38.65
N TYR A 259 -19.26 -19.80 -39.06
CA TYR A 259 -18.56 -19.38 -40.27
C TYR A 259 -17.83 -18.07 -40.03
N PHE A 260 -16.52 -18.07 -40.27
CA PHE A 260 -15.72 -16.85 -40.36
C PHE A 260 -14.88 -16.90 -41.64
N PRO A 261 -14.91 -15.86 -42.50
CA PRO A 261 -14.24 -15.89 -43.80
C PRO A 261 -12.72 -16.22 -43.76
N PHE A 262 -12.07 -15.97 -42.63
CA PHE A 262 -10.64 -16.17 -42.39
C PHE A 262 -10.28 -17.48 -41.67
N THR A 263 -11.23 -18.39 -41.43
CA THR A 263 -10.95 -19.71 -40.81
C THR A 263 -11.69 -20.84 -41.50
N GLU A 264 -11.09 -22.03 -41.53
CA GLU A 264 -11.76 -23.27 -41.94
C GLU A 264 -11.02 -24.46 -41.27
N PRO A 265 -11.68 -25.28 -40.43
CA PRO A 265 -13.08 -25.18 -39.99
C PRO A 265 -13.32 -24.04 -38.99
N SER A 266 -14.52 -23.45 -39.02
CA SER A 266 -14.97 -22.41 -38.08
C SER A 266 -15.87 -22.97 -36.97
N VAL A 267 -15.62 -22.54 -35.73
CA VAL A 267 -16.48 -22.87 -34.57
C VAL A 267 -16.66 -21.68 -33.65
N GLU A 268 -17.80 -21.64 -32.97
CA GLU A 268 -18.06 -20.83 -31.79
C GLU A 268 -17.99 -21.70 -30.53
N ILE A 269 -17.65 -21.07 -29.40
CA ILE A 269 -17.49 -21.76 -28.12
C ILE A 269 -18.46 -21.17 -27.11
N ASP A 270 -19.27 -22.05 -26.53
CA ASP A 270 -20.13 -21.72 -25.39
C ASP A 270 -19.53 -22.31 -24.11
N ILE A 271 -19.70 -21.62 -22.98
CA ILE A 271 -19.21 -22.06 -21.66
C ILE A 271 -20.41 -22.46 -20.80
N PHE A 272 -20.38 -23.66 -20.25
CA PHE A 272 -21.44 -24.09 -19.34
C PHE A 272 -21.35 -23.35 -18.01
N PHE A 273 -22.36 -22.55 -17.70
CA PHE A 273 -22.45 -21.78 -16.46
C PHE A 273 -23.88 -21.77 -15.91
N LYS A 274 -24.03 -22.07 -14.61
CA LYS A 274 -25.33 -22.09 -13.90
C LYS A 274 -26.43 -22.87 -14.66
N ASN A 275 -26.11 -24.10 -15.06
CA ASN A 275 -27.01 -25.00 -15.79
C ASN A 275 -27.47 -24.49 -17.16
N LYS A 276 -26.68 -23.63 -17.81
CA LYS A 276 -26.92 -23.11 -19.16
C LYS A 276 -25.62 -23.10 -19.95
N TRP A 277 -25.75 -23.25 -21.26
CA TRP A 277 -24.67 -23.00 -22.23
C TRP A 277 -24.71 -21.54 -22.65
#